data_AF-A0A971H2G1-F1
#
_entry.id   AF-A0A971H2G1-F1
#
_cell.length_a   1.000
_cell.length_b   1.000
_cell.length_c   1.000
_cell.angle_alpha   90.00
_cell.angle_beta   90.00
_cell.angle_gamma   90.00
#
_symmetry.space_group_name_H-M   'P 1'
#
loop_
_entity.id
_entity.type
_entity.pdbx_description
1 polymer ?
#
loop_
_entity_poly.entity_id
_entity_poly.type
_entity_poly.pdbx_seq_one_letter_code
_entity_poly.pdbx_strand_id
1 'polypeptide(L)' 'MKIKMQLALAFFFILITQTAFATTKPIDIHEAIELTLKNNTMLRSLKQEITKAKAFKVQADGTLLPSLNASA' A
#
# COMPACT_ATOMS: atom_id res chain seq x y z
N MET A 1 32.98 -36.17 -6.83
CA MET A 1 32.76 -34.70 -6.70
C MET A 1 31.29 -34.31 -6.77
N LYS A 2 30.48 -34.88 -7.69
CA LYS A 2 29.04 -34.57 -7.87
C LYS A 2 28.17 -34.75 -6.62
N ILE A 3 28.37 -35.84 -5.86
CA ILE A 3 27.60 -36.13 -4.63
C ILE A 3 27.83 -35.08 -3.53
N LYS A 4 29.08 -34.61 -3.35
CA LYS A 4 29.40 -33.55 -2.37
C LYS A 4 28.74 -32.22 -2.74
N MET A 5 28.66 -31.92 -4.03
CA MET A 5 28.02 -30.71 -4.56
C MET A 5 26.49 -30.76 -4.40
N GLN A 6 25.88 -31.92 -4.63
CA GLN A 6 24.44 -32.12 -4.42
C GLN A 6 24.05 -32.04 -2.93
N LEU A 7 24.90 -32.58 -2.04
CA LEU A 7 24.68 -32.50 -0.61
C LEU A 7 24.79 -31.05 -0.09
N ALA A 8 25.76 -30.29 -0.59
CA ALA A 8 25.90 -28.87 -0.27
C ALA A 8 24.71 -28.04 -0.76
N LEU A 9 24.21 -28.34 -1.96
CA LEU A 9 23.04 -27.67 -2.53
C LEU A 9 21.76 -27.97 -1.75
N ALA A 10 21.56 -29.23 -1.35
CA ALA A 10 20.44 -29.62 -0.50
C ALA A 10 20.49 -28.93 0.87
N PHE A 11 21.68 -28.83 1.47
CA PHE A 11 21.88 -28.13 2.74
C PHE A 11 21.60 -26.63 2.62
N PHE A 12 21.97 -26.01 1.50
CA PHE A 12 21.66 -24.61 1.19
C PHE A 12 20.15 -24.37 1.08
N PHE A 13 19.41 -25.25 0.39
CA PHE A 13 17.95 -25.15 0.32
C PHE A 13 17.28 -25.34 1.68
N ILE A 14 17.77 -26.24 2.54
CA ILE A 14 17.26 -26.42 3.90
C ILE A 14 17.53 -25.19 4.77
N LEU A 15 18.67 -24.51 4.59
CA LEU A 15 18.98 -23.27 5.32
C LEU A 15 18.03 -22.12 4.92
N ILE A 16 17.67 -22.02 3.63
CA ILE A 16 16.77 -20.96 3.12
C ILE A 16 15.35 -21.12 3.67
N THR A 17 14.87 -22.35 3.87
CA THR A 17 13.49 -22.58 4.34
C THR A 17 13.32 -22.35 5.84
N GLN A 18 14.39 -22.39 6.64
CA GLN A 18 14.32 -22.15 8.08
C GLN A 18 13.93 -20.71 8.45
N THR A 19 14.21 -19.72 7.59
CA THR A 19 13.82 -18.32 7.85
C THR A 19 12.36 -18.02 7.47
N ALA A 20 11.69 -18.90 6.72
CA ALA A 20 10.30 -18.70 6.29
C ALA A 20 9.29 -18.98 7.41
N PHE A 21 9.69 -19.72 8.44
CA PHE A 21 8.91 -19.99 9.65
C PHE A 21 9.49 -19.26 10.85
N ALA A 22 9.93 -18.00 10.67
CA ALA A 22 10.04 -17.11 11.81
C ALA A 22 8.64 -17.01 12.43
N THR A 23 8.47 -17.52 13.65
CA THR A 23 7.26 -17.34 14.44
C THR A 23 6.92 -15.86 14.42
N THR A 24 5.92 -15.48 13.61
CA THR A 24 5.46 -14.10 13.56
C THR A 24 4.94 -13.80 14.95
N LYS A 25 5.63 -12.90 15.65
CA LYS A 25 5.17 -12.42 16.94
C LYS A 25 3.70 -12.01 16.75
N PRO A 26 2.78 -12.43 17.64
CA PRO A 26 1.39 -12.03 17.51
C PRO A 26 1.32 -10.51 17.40
N ILE A 27 0.71 -10.03 16.31
CA ILE A 27 0.56 -8.61 16.02
C ILE A 27 -0.24 -7.97 17.16
N ASP A 28 0.24 -6.83 17.63
CA ASP A 28 -0.51 -6.04 18.60
C ASP A 28 -1.80 -5.50 17.97
N ILE A 29 -2.87 -5.37 18.76
CA ILE A 29 -4.16 -4.91 18.22
C ILE A 29 -4.08 -3.49 17.66
N HIS A 30 -3.25 -2.61 18.22
CA HIS A 30 -3.03 -1.26 17.67
C HIS A 30 -2.32 -1.33 16.32
N GLU A 31 -1.32 -2.21 16.20
CA GLU A 31 -0.61 -2.45 14.94
C GLU A 31 -1.56 -3.03 13.88
N ALA A 32 -2.44 -3.96 14.25
CA ALA A 32 -3.47 -4.50 13.37
C ALA A 32 -4.44 -3.43 12.87
N ILE A 33 -4.88 -2.54 13.76
CA ILE A 33 -5.78 -1.43 13.42
C ILE A 33 -5.08 -0.48 12.47
N GLU A 34 -3.84 -0.10 12.75
CA GLU A 34 -3.07 0.82 11.91
C GLU A 34 -2.84 0.24 10.51
N LEU A 35 -2.42 -1.04 10.43
CA LEU A 35 -2.26 -1.76 9.16
C LEU A 35 -3.56 -1.85 8.39
N THR A 36 -4.66 -2.14 9.09
CA THR A 36 -5.98 -2.19 8.47
C THR A 36 -6.36 -0.82 7.92
N LEU A 37 -6.25 0.26 8.69
CA LEU A 37 -6.58 1.61 8.23
C LEU A 37 -5.72 2.06 7.04
N LYS A 38 -4.42 1.73 7.04
CA LYS A 38 -3.50 2.04 5.94
C LYS A 38 -3.84 1.27 4.66
N ASN A 39 -4.17 -0.01 4.78
CA ASN A 39 -4.37 -0.90 3.64
C ASN A 39 -5.83 -1.06 3.21
N ASN A 40 -6.79 -0.48 3.95
CA ASN A 40 -8.20 -0.59 3.63
C ASN A 40 -8.52 0.15 2.32
N THR A 41 -8.81 -0.62 1.29
CA THR A 41 -9.10 -0.12 -0.05
C THR A 41 -10.39 0.69 -0.10
N MET A 42 -11.39 0.38 0.74
CA MET A 42 -12.64 1.13 0.82
C MET A 42 -12.43 2.53 1.41
N LEU A 43 -11.65 2.65 2.50
CA LEU A 43 -11.28 3.95 3.08
C LEU A 43 -10.49 4.80 2.08
N ARG A 44 -9.58 4.18 1.33
CA ARG A 44 -8.84 4.87 0.26
C ARG A 44 -9.78 5.36 -0.84
N SER A 45 -10.73 4.52 -1.28
CA SER A 45 -11.75 4.89 -2.27
C SER A 45 -12.61 6.05 -1.78
N LEU A 46 -13.08 6.00 -0.53
CA LEU A 46 -13.86 7.06 0.08
C LEU A 46 -13.08 8.39 0.12
N LYS A 47 -11.79 8.36 0.47
CA LYS A 47 -10.92 9.55 0.44
C LYS A 47 -10.82 10.15 -0.97
N GLN A 48 -10.78 9.32 -2.02
CA GLN A 48 -10.75 9.78 -3.41
C GLN A 48 -12.07 10.44 -3.80
N GLU A 49 -13.21 9.83 -3.43
CA GLU A 49 -14.53 10.43 -3.71
C GLU A 49 -14.73 11.77 -2.99
N ILE A 50 -14.29 11.89 -1.73
CA ILE A 50 -14.30 13.18 -1.01
C ILE A 50 -13.43 14.21 -1.74
N THR A 51 -12.28 13.80 -2.26
CA THR A 51 -11.38 14.69 -3.02
C THR A 51 -12.04 15.16 -4.32
N LYS A 52 -12.72 14.27 -5.05
CA LYS A 52 -13.50 14.61 -6.24
C LYS A 52 -14.63 15.58 -5.90
N ALA A 53 -15.40 15.31 -4.86
CA ALA A 53 -16.48 16.19 -4.40
C ALA A 53 -15.98 17.60 -4.04
N LYS A 54 -14.80 17.70 -3.40
CA LYS A 54 -14.15 18.99 -3.13
C LYS A 54 -13.74 19.71 -4.42
N ALA A 55 -13.19 19.00 -5.40
CA ALA A 55 -12.84 19.58 -6.69
C ALA A 55 -14.08 20.10 -7.44
N PHE A 56 -15.18 19.34 -7.45
CA PHE A 56 -16.44 19.80 -8.04
C PHE A 56 -16.99 21.05 -7.35
N LYS A 57 -16.91 21.11 -6.01
CA LYS A 57 -17.27 22.32 -5.27
C LYS A 57 -16.43 23.52 -5.71
N VAL A 58 -15.10 23.39 -5.76
CA VAL A 58 -14.20 24.48 -6.18
C VAL A 58 -14.49 24.92 -7.61
N GLN A 59 -14.78 23.99 -8.52
CA GLN A 59 -15.15 24.32 -9.88
C GLN A 59 -16.47 25.12 -9.92
N ALA A 60 -17.50 24.66 -9.21
CA ALA A 60 -18.79 25.35 -9.12
C ALA A 60 -18.63 26.75 -8.51
N ASP A 61 -17.90 26.87 -7.40
CA ASP A 61 -17.60 28.15 -6.76
C ASP A 61 -16.80 29.08 -7.69
N GLY A 62 -15.85 28.53 -8.48
CA GLY A 62 -15.09 29.26 -9.48
C GLY A 62 -15.94 29.76 -10.65
N THR A 63 -17.02 29.07 -11.02
CA THR A 63 -17.97 29.55 -12.03
C THR A 63 -18.84 30.72 -11.55
N LEU A 64 -18.89 30.98 -10.24
CA LEU A 64 -19.57 32.16 -9.68
C LEU A 64 -18.70 33.42 -9.76
N LEU A 65 -17.40 33.28 -10.02
CA LEU A 65 -16.47 34.39 -10.17
C LEU A 65 -16.25 34.72 -11.65
N PRO A 66 -16.15 36.01 -12.03
CA PRO A 66 -15.84 36.37 -13.41
C PRO A 66 -14.47 35.82 -13.81
N SER A 67 -14.43 35.10 -14.93
CA SER A 67 -13.18 34.55 -15.46
C SER A 67 -12.37 35.65 -16.16
N LEU A 68 -11.08 35.71 -15.84
CA LEU A 68 -10.12 36.56 -16.53
C LEU A 68 -9.36 35.71 -17.55
N ASN A 69 -9.66 35.88 -18.83
CA ASN A 69 -8.92 35.26 -19.92
C ASN A 69 -8.11 36.36 -20.63
N ALA A 70 -6.79 36.17 -20.73
CA ALA A 70 -5.95 37.02 -21.56
C ALA A 70 -6.06 36.55 -23.02
N SER A 71 -6.50 37.43 -23.92
CA SER A 71 -6.46 37.23 -25.37
C SER A 71 -5.39 38.13 -25.96
N ALA A 72 -4.61 37.59 -26.90
CA ALA A 72 -3.65 38.34 -27.72
C ALA A 72 -4.31 38.84 -29.01
#